data_AF-A0A9Q3E654-F1
#
_entry.id   AF-A0A9Q3E654-F1
#
_cell.length_a   1.000
_cell.length_b   1.000
_cell.length_c   1.000
_cell.angle_alpha   90.00
_cell.angle_beta   90.00
_cell.angle_gamma   90.00
#
_symmetry.space_group_name_H-M   'P 1'
#
loop_
_entity.id
_entity.type
_entity.pdbx_description
1 polymer ?
#
loop_
_entity_poly.entity_id
_entity_poly.type
_entity_poly.pdbx_seq_one_letter_code
_entity_poly.pdbx_strand_id
1 'polypeptide(L)'
;MDWVTALPPGGDRIYNACLVLVDRYNKIAMFLPCYKDDTAMDTTIIIWNKAIRHTGLFQNIISDRDPKFTSELWTNLHNLFGKKLSFSTAYHPQTDGLSERII
;
A
#
# COMPACT_ATOMS: atom_id res chain seq x y z
N MET A 1 1.29 -4.77 0.71
CA MET A 1 1.58 -3.83 -0.38
C MET A 1 3.02 -4.04 -0.76
N ASP A 2 3.29 -4.20 -2.04
CA ASP A 2 4.63 -4.47 -2.53
C ASP A 2 4.84 -3.87 -3.92
N TRP A 3 6.08 -3.78 -4.38
CA TRP A 3 6.45 -3.26 -5.70
C TRP A 3 7.22 -4.31 -6.50
N VAL A 4 6.71 -4.62 -7.68
CA VAL A 4 7.50 -5.29 -8.71
C VAL A 4 8.25 -4.22 -9.47
N THR A 5 9.57 -4.15 -9.29
CA THR A 5 10.44 -3.16 -9.94
C THR A 5 11.26 -3.80 -11.06
N ALA A 6 12.00 -2.97 -11.82
CA ALA A 6 12.83 -3.39 -12.95
C ALA A 6 12.03 -4.05 -14.11
N LEU A 7 10.79 -3.62 -14.29
CA LEU A 7 10.01 -4.02 -15.46
C LEU A 7 10.51 -3.24 -16.69
N PRO A 8 10.50 -3.86 -17.89
CA PRO A 8 10.72 -3.13 -19.13
C PRO A 8 9.75 -1.94 -19.22
N PRO A 9 10.23 -0.74 -19.57
CA PRO A 9 9.36 0.42 -19.67
C PRO A 9 8.24 0.20 -20.69
N GLY A 10 6.99 0.44 -20.31
CA GLY A 10 5.85 0.07 -21.16
C GLY A 10 4.56 0.87 -20.93
N GLY A 11 3.65 0.77 -21.90
CA GLY A 11 2.38 1.51 -21.95
C GLY A 11 2.54 3.00 -22.32
N ASP A 12 1.43 3.72 -22.39
CA ASP A 12 1.36 5.11 -22.88
C ASP A 12 2.23 6.10 -22.07
N ARG A 13 2.53 5.76 -20.81
CA ARG A 13 3.32 6.59 -19.89
C ARG A 13 4.68 5.99 -19.55
N ILE A 14 5.07 4.89 -20.20
CA ILE A 14 6.42 4.29 -20.06
C ILE A 14 6.70 3.91 -18.59
N TYR A 15 5.73 3.27 -17.94
CA TYR A 15 5.87 2.81 -16.56
C TYR A 15 6.92 1.70 -16.47
N ASN A 16 7.72 1.71 -15.40
CA ASN A 16 8.84 0.77 -15.19
C ASN A 16 8.72 -0.06 -13.90
N ALA A 17 7.60 0.07 -13.19
CA ALA A 17 7.28 -0.70 -12.00
C ALA A 17 5.77 -0.95 -11.89
N CYS A 18 5.40 -1.87 -11.01
CA CYS A 18 4.02 -2.17 -10.68
C CYS A 18 3.84 -2.23 -9.16
N LEU A 19 2.90 -1.43 -8.65
CA LEU A 19 2.43 -1.48 -7.28
C LEU A 19 1.39 -2.59 -7.15
N VAL A 20 1.67 -3.53 -6.26
CA VAL A 20 0.79 -4.65 -5.94
C VAL A 20 0.09 -4.38 -4.61
N LEU A 21 -1.23 -4.26 -4.67
CA LEU A 21 -2.10 -4.12 -3.51
C LEU A 21 -2.96 -5.36 -3.37
N VAL A 22 -2.89 -6.00 -2.22
CA VAL A 22 -3.72 -7.17 -1.92
C VAL A 22 -4.64 -6.81 -0.77
N ASP A 23 -5.94 -6.84 -1.04
CA ASP A 23 -6.95 -6.80 0.01
C ASP A 23 -6.99 -8.17 0.70
N ARG A 24 -6.57 -8.23 1.97
CA ARG A 24 -6.52 -9.48 2.73
C ARG A 24 -7.90 -9.99 3.14
N TYR A 25 -8.92 -9.14 3.13
CA TYR A 25 -10.30 -9.52 3.44
C TYR A 25 -10.95 -10.19 2.24
N ASN A 26 -11.04 -9.48 1.11
CA ASN A 26 -11.68 -10.01 -0.10
C ASN A 26 -10.78 -10.87 -0.99
N LYS A 27 -9.48 -10.99 -0.65
CA LYS A 27 -8.45 -11.71 -1.43
C LYS A 27 -8.27 -11.20 -2.86
N ILE A 28 -8.63 -9.94 -3.11
CA ILE A 28 -8.46 -9.30 -4.41
C ILE A 28 -7.07 -8.68 -4.49
N ALA A 29 -6.34 -8.99 -5.56
CA ALA A 29 -5.10 -8.33 -5.91
C ALA A 29 -5.34 -7.28 -7.00
N MET A 30 -4.80 -6.08 -6.80
CA MET A 30 -4.76 -4.99 -7.75
C MET A 30 -3.32 -4.71 -8.16
N PHE A 31 -3.11 -4.64 -9.47
CA PHE A 31 -1.83 -4.33 -10.09
C PHE A 31 -1.92 -2.94 -10.71
N LEU A 32 -1.22 -1.98 -10.10
CA LEU A 32 -1.28 -0.57 -10.49
C LEU A 32 0.05 -0.18 -11.13
N PRO A 33 0.07 0.27 -12.39
CA PRO A 33 1.32 0.69 -13.03
C PRO A 33 1.85 1.95 -12.35
N CYS A 34 3.16 1.98 -12.09
CA CYS A 34 3.82 3.03 -11.34
C CYS A 34 5.28 3.18 -11.80
N TYR A 35 6.01 4.12 -11.20
CA TYR A 35 7.45 4.23 -11.39
C TYR A 35 8.20 3.66 -10.18
N LYS A 36 9.40 3.15 -10.42
CA LYS A 36 10.30 2.64 -9.37
C LYS A 36 10.57 3.71 -8.30
N ASP A 37 10.74 4.95 -8.76
CA ASP A 37 11.16 6.10 -7.96
C ASP A 37 9.97 6.94 -7.45
N ASP A 38 8.74 6.43 -7.57
CA ASP A 38 7.54 7.09 -7.06
C ASP A 38 7.68 7.35 -5.55
N THR A 39 7.36 8.58 -5.16
CA THR A 39 7.37 8.97 -3.75
C THR A 39 6.19 8.39 -2.99
N ALA A 40 6.20 8.56 -1.66
CA ALA A 40 5.05 8.19 -0.83
C ALA A 40 3.79 8.97 -1.25
N MET A 41 3.94 10.24 -1.66
CA MET A 41 2.84 11.06 -2.15
C MET A 41 2.31 10.57 -3.52
N ASP A 42 3.20 10.24 -4.46
CA ASP A 42 2.78 9.71 -5.78
C ASP A 42 2.02 8.38 -5.60
N THR A 43 2.56 7.50 -4.76
CA THR A 43 1.91 6.23 -4.42
C THR A 43 0.54 6.47 -3.76
N THR A 44 0.43 7.44 -2.87
CA THR A 44 -0.84 7.83 -2.23
C THR A 44 -1.87 8.24 -3.28
N ILE A 45 -1.50 9.06 -4.26
CA ILE A 45 -2.38 9.50 -5.34
C ILE A 45 -2.82 8.32 -6.21
N ILE A 46 -1.91 7.39 -6.51
CA ILE A 46 -2.22 6.16 -7.27
C ILE A 46 -3.27 5.32 -6.51
N ILE A 47 -3.02 5.06 -5.23
CA ILE A 47 -3.93 4.30 -4.36
C ILE A 47 -5.29 4.98 -4.27
N TRP A 48 -5.31 6.29 -3.99
CA TRP A 48 -6.54 7.08 -3.87
C TRP A 48 -7.41 6.99 -5.13
N ASN A 49 -6.81 7.21 -6.29
CA ASN A 49 -7.54 7.28 -7.56
C ASN A 49 -7.97 5.90 -8.09
N LYS A 50 -7.21 4.84 -7.78
CA LYS A 50 -7.39 3.54 -8.45
C LYS A 50 -7.88 2.44 -7.51
N ALA A 51 -7.46 2.42 -6.25
CA ALA A 51 -7.71 1.34 -5.31
C ALA A 51 -8.91 1.60 -4.39
N ILE A 52 -9.05 2.83 -3.87
CA ILE A 52 -10.06 3.16 -2.84
C ILE A 52 -11.50 2.93 -3.28
N ARG A 53 -11.81 3.16 -4.56
CA ARG A 53 -13.13 2.85 -5.11
C ARG A 53 -13.51 1.36 -5.05
N HIS A 54 -12.51 0.48 -4.98
CA HIS A 54 -12.70 -0.98 -5.03
C HIS A 54 -12.63 -1.61 -3.65
N THR A 55 -11.67 -1.20 -2.82
CA THR A 55 -11.44 -1.78 -1.48
C THR A 55 -12.13 -1.01 -0.36
N GLY A 56 -12.60 0.21 -0.63
CA GLY A 56 -12.99 1.15 0.42
C GLY A 56 -11.79 1.61 1.23
N LEU A 57 -12.03 2.00 2.49
CA LEU A 57 -11.02 2.50 3.40
C LEU A 57 -10.13 1.36 3.89
N PHE A 58 -8.81 1.54 3.76
CA PHE A 58 -7.85 0.64 4.40
C PHE A 58 -7.88 0.84 5.91
N GLN A 59 -7.94 -0.25 6.66
CA GLN A 59 -7.76 -0.21 8.12
C GLN A 59 -6.30 -0.36 8.52
N ASN A 60 -5.50 -1.07 7.72
CA ASN A 60 -4.09 -1.32 7.97
C ASN A 60 -3.35 -1.51 6.63
N ILE A 61 -2.11 -1.02 6.54
CA ILE A 61 -1.21 -1.24 5.42
C ILE A 61 0.03 -1.96 5.93
N ILE A 62 0.30 -3.13 5.35
CA ILE A 62 1.55 -3.87 5.57
C ILE A 62 2.38 -3.71 4.30
N SER A 63 3.64 -3.34 4.45
CA SER A 63 4.58 -3.03 3.37
C SER A 63 5.98 -3.38 3.80
N ASP A 64 6.76 -3.97 2.89
CA ASP A 64 8.18 -4.33 3.12
C ASP A 64 9.14 -3.16 2.81
N ARG A 65 8.61 -1.99 2.40
CA ARG A 65 9.37 -0.73 2.26
C ARG A 65 9.82 -0.20 3.63
N ASP A 66 10.78 0.72 3.59
CA ASP A 66 11.24 1.45 4.77
C ASP A 66 10.07 2.04 5.59
N PRO A 67 10.09 1.93 6.94
CA PRO A 67 9.03 2.42 7.82
C PRO A 67 8.68 3.90 7.61
N LYS A 68 9.67 4.73 7.27
CA LYS A 68 9.47 6.17 7.02
C LYS A 68 8.56 6.39 5.83
N PHE A 69 8.79 5.65 4.74
CA PHE A 69 7.94 5.70 3.55
C PHE A 69 6.50 5.29 3.89
N THR A 70 6.33 4.17 4.60
CA THR A 70 5.00 3.66 4.95
C THR A 70 4.26 4.64 5.88
N SER A 71 4.96 5.26 6.82
CA SER A 71 4.41 6.30 7.71
C SER A 71 3.96 7.54 6.93
N GLU A 72 4.77 8.01 5.97
CA GLU A 72 4.45 9.17 5.14
C GLU A 72 3.24 8.89 4.24
N LEU A 73 3.22 7.74 3.59
CA LEU A 73 2.09 7.28 2.77
C LEU A 73 0.80 7.21 3.59
N TRP A 74 0.87 6.66 4.81
CA TRP A 74 -0.28 6.57 5.68
C TRP A 74 -0.79 7.96 6.09
N THR A 75 0.13 8.86 6.45
CA THR A 75 -0.21 10.26 6.78
C THR A 75 -0.89 10.95 5.60
N ASN A 76 -0.36 10.78 4.39
CA ASN A 76 -0.94 11.37 3.17
C ASN A 76 -2.34 10.79 2.87
N LEU A 77 -2.53 9.48 3.00
CA LEU A 77 -3.83 8.85 2.82
C LEU A 77 -4.84 9.38 3.84
N HIS A 78 -4.47 9.47 5.12
CA HIS A 78 -5.34 10.04 6.16
C HIS A 78 -5.73 11.49 5.91
N ASN A 79 -4.78 12.29 5.42
CA ASN A 79 -5.06 13.67 5.04
C ASN A 79 -6.08 13.74 3.89
N LEU A 80 -5.98 12.84 2.90
CA LEU A 80 -6.95 12.74 1.80
C LEU A 80 -8.33 12.25 2.26
N PHE A 81 -8.39 11.32 3.23
CA PHE A 81 -9.65 10.87 3.83
C PHE A 81 -10.30 11.90 4.75
N GLY A 82 -9.54 12.89 5.21
CA GLY A 82 -10.04 13.99 6.03
C GLY A 82 -10.19 13.60 7.51
N LYS A 83 -9.14 13.85 8.31
CA LYS A 83 -9.27 14.23 9.74
C LYS A 83 -9.98 13.27 10.72
N LYS A 84 -10.22 11.97 10.44
CA LYS A 84 -11.05 11.14 11.36
C LYS A 84 -10.61 9.72 11.72
N LEU A 85 -9.49 9.19 11.22
CA LEU A 85 -9.06 7.83 11.59
C LEU A 85 -7.87 7.89 12.56
N SER A 86 -8.16 7.61 13.83
CA SER A 86 -7.17 7.44 14.90
C SER A 86 -6.27 6.25 14.60
N PHE A 87 -4.96 6.47 14.68
CA PHE A 87 -3.91 5.48 14.40
C PHE A 87 -4.02 4.23 15.29
N SER A 88 -3.96 3.04 14.66
CA SER A 88 -3.28 1.88 15.24
C SER A 88 -2.08 1.60 14.35
N THR A 89 -0.91 2.09 14.77
CA THR A 89 0.37 1.74 14.17
C THR A 89 0.76 0.35 14.66
N ALA A 90 0.42 -0.69 13.90
CA ALA A 90 1.00 -2.02 14.14
C ALA A 90 2.43 -2.05 13.57
N TYR A 91 3.35 -1.37 14.24
CA TYR A 91 4.77 -1.66 14.14
C TYR A 91 5.06 -2.72 15.22
N HIS A 92 5.11 -3.99 14.80
CA HIS A 92 5.53 -5.08 15.68
C HIS A 92 6.46 -6.02 14.91
N PRO A 93 7.77 -5.73 14.84
CA PRO A 93 8.76 -6.76 14.59
C PRO A 93 8.76 -7.67 15.83
N GLN A 94 8.36 -8.94 15.65
CA GLN A 94 8.19 -10.01 16.65
C GLN A 94 6.94 -9.98 17.54
N THR A 95 5.83 -10.51 17.04
CA THR A 95 5.21 -11.70 17.66
C THR A 95 4.26 -12.35 16.66
N ASP A 96 4.83 -13.24 15.87
CA ASP A 96 4.12 -14.28 15.15
C ASP A 96 3.58 -15.29 16.19
N GLY A 97 2.59 -14.88 16.98
CA GLY A 97 2.00 -15.67 18.08
C GLY A 97 0.52 -16.04 17.86
N LEU A 98 -0.02 -15.69 16.69
CA LEU A 98 -1.39 -16.05 16.28
C LEU A 98 -1.41 -17.02 15.08
N SER A 99 -0.24 -17.44 14.60
CA SER A 99 -0.05 -18.56 13.67
C SER A 99 0.25 -19.89 14.38
N GLU A 100 0.51 -19.89 15.69
CA GLU A 100 0.86 -21.09 16.47
C GLU A 100 -0.27 -21.65 17.37
N ARG A 101 -1.48 -21.07 17.40
CA ARG A 101 -2.56 -21.49 18.31
C ARG A 101 -3.93 -21.68 17.67
N ILE A 102 -3.95 -22.18 16.44
CA ILE A 102 -5.14 -22.82 15.87
C ILE A 102 -4.73 -24.19 15.32
N ILE A 103 -4.30 -25.06 16.22
CA ILE A 103 -4.55 -26.51 16.25
C ILE A 103 -5.03 -26.81 17.66
#